data_AF-A0A9P7VSN1-F1
#
_entry.id   AF-A0A9P7VSN1-F1
#
_cell.length_a   1.000
_cell.length_b   1.000
_cell.length_c   1.000
_cell.angle_alpha   90.00
_cell.angle_beta   90.00
_cell.angle_gamma   90.00
#
_symmetry.space_group_name_H-M   'P 1'
#
loop_
_entity.id
_entity.type
_entity.pdbx_description
1 polymer ?
#
loop_
_entity_poly.entity_id
_entity_poly.type
_entity_poly.pdbx_seq_one_letter_code
_entity_poly.pdbx_strand_id
1 'polypeptide(L)' 'ILMNTKYHYMQFSVSPKISNVLSVHQAIQSTLIQVFGVADRSIYLDILWVAEEGNETVI' A
#
# COMPACT_ATOMS: atom_id res chain seq x y z
N ILE A 1 -6.31 19.61 -19.71
CA ILE A 1 -5.97 18.19 -19.47
C ILE A 1 -6.02 17.97 -17.97
N LEU A 2 -7.20 17.68 -17.41
CA LEU A 2 -7.31 17.29 -16.00
C LEU A 2 -7.04 15.79 -15.95
N MET A 3 -5.90 15.37 -15.38
CA MET A 3 -5.72 13.98 -14.99
C MET A 3 -6.59 13.70 -13.77
N ASN A 4 -7.88 13.45 -14.01
CA ASN A 4 -8.77 12.82 -13.04
C ASN A 4 -8.49 11.32 -13.05
N THR A 5 -7.29 10.93 -12.64
CA THR A 5 -6.99 9.52 -12.40
C THR A 5 -7.61 9.17 -11.06
N LYS A 6 -8.72 8.42 -11.10
CA LYS A 6 -9.41 7.89 -9.90
C LYS A 6 -8.51 7.00 -9.03
N TYR A 7 -7.36 6.60 -9.54
CA TYR A 7 -6.38 5.72 -8.90
C TYR A 7 -4.99 6.33 -9.00
N HIS A 8 -4.22 6.16 -7.94
CA HIS A 8 -2.82 6.56 -7.86
C HIS A 8 -2.02 5.33 -7.47
N TYR A 9 -0.98 5.05 -8.26
CA TYR A 9 -0.12 3.89 -8.05
C TYR A 9 1.21 4.33 -7.46
N MET A 10 1.71 3.56 -6.50
CA MET A 10 3.01 3.78 -5.86
C MET A 10 3.80 2.47 -5.81
N GLN A 11 5.05 2.54 -6.27
CA GLN A 11 6.02 1.46 -6.10
C GLN A 11 6.90 1.75 -4.89
N PHE A 12 7.02 0.79 -3.98
CA PHE A 12 7.85 0.87 -2.80
C PHE A 12 8.92 -0.21 -2.82
N SER A 13 10.11 0.12 -2.31
CA SER A 13 11.09 -0.87 -1.87
C SER A 13 10.87 -1.15 -0.38
N VAL A 14 10.84 -2.41 0.02
CA VAL A 14 10.52 -2.85 1.38
C VAL A 14 11.74 -3.46 2.05
N SER A 15 12.03 -3.01 3.28
CA SER A 15 13.12 -3.52 4.12
C SER A 15 12.67 -3.58 5.58
N PRO A 16 12.78 -4.73 6.29
CA PRO A 16 13.25 -6.02 5.79
C PRO A 16 12.32 -6.59 4.70
N LYS A 17 12.81 -7.53 3.87
CA LYS A 17 12.00 -8.15 2.80
C LYS A 17 10.73 -8.78 3.38
N ILE A 18 9.57 -8.51 2.80
CA ILE A 18 8.27 -9.08 3.20
C ILE A 18 7.65 -9.75 1.98
N SER A 19 7.66 -11.07 1.94
CA SER A 19 7.05 -11.84 0.84
C SER A 19 5.55 -12.10 1.03
N ASN A 20 5.03 -11.91 2.25
CA ASN A 20 3.60 -12.10 2.52
C ASN A 20 2.82 -10.81 2.21
N VAL A 21 2.08 -10.85 1.10
CA VAL A 21 1.20 -9.77 0.62
C VAL A 21 0.26 -9.28 1.72
N LEU A 22 -0.36 -10.20 2.47
CA LEU A 22 -1.32 -9.84 3.52
C LEU A 22 -0.63 -9.05 4.65
N SER A 23 0.62 -9.40 4.98
CA SER A 23 1.40 -8.68 5.99
C SER A 23 1.74 -7.26 5.53
N VAL A 24 2.07 -7.06 4.26
CA VAL A 24 2.30 -5.71 3.71
C VAL A 24 1.01 -4.89 3.74
N HIS A 25 -0.12 -5.48 3.34
CA HIS A 25 -1.42 -4.80 3.34
C HIS A 25 -1.81 -4.35 4.75
N GLN A 26 -1.73 -5.26 5.71
CA GLN A 26 -2.04 -4.99 7.11
C GLN A 26 -1.12 -3.94 7.72
N ALA A 27 0.19 -3.99 7.42
CA ALA A 27 1.15 -3.01 7.93
C ALA A 27 0.78 -1.60 7.45
N ILE A 28 0.53 -1.43 6.15
CA ILE A 28 0.21 -0.13 5.57
C ILE A 28 -1.13 0.38 6.09
N GLN A 29 -2.16 -0.46 6.11
CA GLN A 29 -3.47 -0.06 6.63
C GLN A 29 -3.39 0.35 8.11
N SER A 30 -2.66 -0.41 8.92
CA SER A 30 -2.47 -0.09 10.35
C SER A 30 -1.71 1.21 10.54
N THR A 31 -0.66 1.46 9.74
CA THR A 31 0.09 2.72 9.79
C THR A 31 -0.75 3.91 9.36
N LEU A 32 -1.57 3.79 8.31
CA LEU A 32 -2.48 4.87 7.90
C LEU A 32 -3.46 5.24 9.02
N ILE A 33 -4.05 4.24 9.68
CA ILE A 33 -4.93 4.45 10.84
C ILE A 33 -4.15 5.07 12.00
N GLN A 34 -2.93 4.63 12.27
CA GLN A 34 -2.09 5.17 13.35
C GLN A 34 -1.72 6.64 13.13
N VAL A 35 -1.37 7.02 11.89
CA VAL A 35 -0.87 8.35 11.56
C VAL A 35 -2.02 9.35 11.39
N PHE A 36 -3.12 8.95 10.74
CA PHE A 36 -4.21 9.85 10.37
C PHE A 36 -5.49 9.64 11.20
N GLY A 37 -5.53 8.62 12.06
CA GLY A 37 -6.75 8.21 12.75
C GLY A 37 -7.73 7.47 11.85
N VAL A 38 -8.92 7.20 12.38
CA VAL A 38 -10.03 6.67 11.58
C VAL A 38 -10.65 7.83 10.82
N ALA A 39 -10.35 7.93 9.52
CA ALA A 39 -10.96 8.92 8.65
C ALA A 39 -12.41 8.50 8.28
N ASP A 40 -13.29 9.49 8.13
CA ASP A 40 -14.69 9.31 7.71
C ASP A 40 -14.83 8.69 6.31
N ARG A 41 -13.76 8.74 5.50
CA ARG A 41 -13.64 8.03 4.22
C ARG A 41 -12.54 6.99 4.31
N SER A 42 -12.89 5.73 4.06
CA SER A 42 -11.93 4.64 3.95
C SER A 42 -10.97 4.91 2.78
N ILE A 43 -9.66 4.96 3.06
CA ILE A 43 -8.64 4.90 2.01
C ILE A 43 -8.67 3.47 1.48
N TYR A 44 -9.10 3.30 0.22
CA TYR A 44 -9.07 2.00 -0.44
C TYR A 44 -7.65 1.74 -0.97
N LEU A 45 -7.03 0.67 -0.48
CA LEU A 45 -5.66 0.31 -0.77
C LEU A 45 -5.61 -1.17 -1.12
N ASP A 46 -5.05 -1.49 -2.28
CA ASP A 46 -4.94 -2.84 -2.81
C ASP A 46 -3.48 -3.11 -3.19
N ILE A 47 -3.03 -4.36 -3.12
CA ILE A 47 -1.67 -4.73 -3.53
C ILE A 47 -1.75 -5.38 -4.89
N LEU A 48 -1.21 -4.69 -5.89
CA LEU A 48 -1.24 -5.14 -7.28
C LEU A 48 -0.16 -6.18 -7.56
N TRP A 49 1.00 -6.04 -6.91
CA TRP A 49 2.14 -6.91 -7.12
C TRP A 49 3.14 -6.86 -5.97
N VAL A 50 3.74 -8.01 -5.66
CA VAL A 50 4.91 -8.13 -4.79
C VAL A 50 5.97 -8.94 -5.53
N ALA A 51 7.21 -8.47 -5.50
CA ALA A 51 8.33 -9.23 -6.05
C ALA A 51 8.44 -10.60 -5.37
N GLU A 52 8.84 -11.64 -6.11
CA GLU A 52 9.02 -12.99 -5.53
C GLU A 52 9.99 -13.00 -4.34
N GLU A 53 10.99 -12.10 -4.36
CA GLU A 53 11.92 -11.91 -3.25
C GLU A 53 11.38 -11.03 -2.11
N GLY A 54 10.19 -10.43 -2.25
CA GLY A 54 9.55 -9.59 -1.23
C GLY A 54 10.24 -8.25 -0.96
N ASN A 55 11.12 -7.80 -1.85
CA ASN A 55 11.86 -6.53 -1.74
C ASN A 55 11.15 -5.34 -2.39
N GLU A 56 10.16 -5.58 -3.25
CA GLU A 56 9.40 -4.53 -3.93
C GLU A 56 7.91 -4.84 -3.89
N THR A 57 7.09 -3.79 -3.84
CA THR A 57 5.63 -3.89 -3.84
C THR A 57 5.00 -2.71 -4.58
N VAL A 58 3.97 -2.99 -5.36
CA VAL A 58 3.15 -1.99 -6.05
C VAL A 58 1.75 -1.98 -5.46
N ILE A 59 1.27 -0.77 -5.16
CA ILE A 59 0.00 -0.45 -4.51
C ILE A 59 -0.75 0.54 -5.39
#